data_AF-A0AAE9Z7T3-F1
#
_entry.id   AF-A0AAE9Z7T3-F1
#
_cell.length_a   1.000
_cell.length_b   1.000
_cell.length_c   1.000
_cell.angle_alpha   90.00
_cell.angle_beta   90.00
_cell.angle_gamma   90.00
#
_symmetry.space_group_name_H-M   'P 1'
#
loop_
_entity.id
_entity.type
_entity.pdbx_description
1 polymer ?
#
loop_
_entity_poly.entity_id
_entity_poly.type
_entity_poly.pdbx_seq_one_letter_code
_entity_poly.pdbx_strand_id
1 'polypeptide(L)'
;MLFFDPRLSKNRNMTCATCHNPSFGWEDATQSATGAQNTRLDRHSPTIINVAWNKSFFWDGRAATLEEQAKGPIESAVEMNLPIEEAVARLSAIEEYRTWFTRVFGNAGITADNIAKALATYERTVVSGQAPFDNWVEGDDNALSPSAKRGFDLFVGKAKCSGCHSGWNFSDQEFHDIGLSGTDKGLGALTGRSDQAFAFKTPSLRNIGQRAPYMHDGRFEDLKAVIASYISGGIQRRSLSKKMFPLTLSEQEIADLEQFLLSLTGEDTAVSLPLLPY
;
A
#
# COMPACT_ATOMS: atom_id res chain seq x y z
N MET A 1 -16.00 -1.90 10.73
CA MET A 1 -16.54 -3.23 11.10
C MET A 1 -16.11 -4.29 10.11
N LEU A 2 -16.65 -4.28 8.89
CA LEU A 2 -16.35 -5.27 7.83
C LEU A 2 -14.85 -5.53 7.62
N PHE A 3 -14.02 -4.47 7.62
CA PHE A 3 -12.57 -4.57 7.46
C PHE A 3 -11.88 -5.51 8.48
N PHE A 4 -12.47 -5.64 9.67
CA PHE A 4 -11.99 -6.49 10.76
C PHE A 4 -12.88 -7.74 10.98
N ASP A 5 -13.83 -8.02 10.08
CA ASP A 5 -14.78 -9.10 10.27
C ASP A 5 -14.32 -10.37 9.53
N PRO A 6 -13.98 -11.46 10.25
CA PRO A 6 -13.45 -12.65 9.61
C PRO A 6 -14.52 -13.39 8.80
N ARG A 7 -15.81 -13.08 8.97
CA ARG A 7 -16.90 -13.72 8.22
C ARG A 7 -16.84 -13.47 6.72
N LEU A 8 -16.06 -12.47 6.29
CA LEU A 8 -15.73 -12.18 4.90
C LEU A 8 -14.69 -13.15 4.31
N SER A 9 -14.12 -14.07 5.08
CA SER A 9 -13.31 -15.18 4.56
C SER A 9 -14.02 -16.52 4.65
N LYS A 10 -13.72 -17.43 3.73
CA LYS A 10 -14.35 -18.75 3.63
C LYS A 10 -14.37 -19.48 4.96
N ASN A 11 -13.21 -19.53 5.61
CA ASN A 11 -12.97 -20.28 6.84
C ASN A 11 -13.15 -19.44 8.11
N ARG A 12 -13.64 -18.20 8.00
CA ARG A 12 -13.89 -17.31 9.13
C ARG A 12 -12.67 -17.07 10.02
N ASN A 13 -11.49 -16.96 9.41
CA ASN A 13 -10.21 -16.88 10.10
C ASN A 13 -9.30 -15.76 9.57
N MET A 14 -9.79 -14.93 8.63
CA MET A 14 -9.00 -13.88 8.01
C MET A 14 -9.86 -12.64 7.77
N THR A 15 -9.25 -11.48 7.97
CA THR A 15 -9.85 -10.15 7.79
C THR A 15 -9.01 -9.35 6.81
N CYS A 16 -9.48 -8.19 6.36
CA CYS A 16 -8.64 -7.25 5.62
C CYS A 16 -7.41 -6.83 6.45
N ALA A 17 -7.63 -6.61 7.77
CA ALA A 17 -6.58 -6.26 8.72
C ALA A 17 -5.55 -7.37 8.98
N THR A 18 -5.79 -8.61 8.52
CA THR A 18 -4.78 -9.68 8.59
C THR A 18 -3.59 -9.37 7.68
N CYS A 19 -3.84 -8.77 6.51
CA CYS A 19 -2.82 -8.42 5.53
C CYS A 19 -2.50 -6.91 5.49
N HIS A 20 -3.40 -6.08 6.02
CA HIS A 20 -3.28 -4.62 6.09
C HIS A 20 -3.39 -4.16 7.53
N ASN A 21 -2.39 -4.48 8.34
CA ASN A 21 -2.48 -4.38 9.79
C ASN A 21 -2.15 -2.96 10.29
N PRO A 22 -3.02 -2.31 11.08
CA PRO A 22 -2.76 -0.98 11.61
C PRO A 22 -1.44 -0.83 12.38
N SER A 23 -0.99 -1.89 13.05
CA SER A 23 0.27 -1.89 13.83
C SER A 23 1.53 -1.99 12.96
N PHE A 24 1.38 -2.21 11.66
CA PHE A 24 2.47 -2.37 10.69
C PHE A 24 2.27 -1.45 9.49
N GLY A 25 1.92 -0.18 9.75
CA GLY A 25 1.74 0.82 8.69
C GLY A 25 0.63 0.47 7.69
N TRP A 26 -0.37 -0.32 8.11
CA TRP A 26 -1.43 -0.88 7.27
C TRP A 26 -0.94 -1.77 6.13
N GLU A 27 0.22 -2.41 6.32
CA GLU A 27 0.83 -3.43 5.46
C GLU A 27 0.92 -4.78 6.18
N ASP A 28 1.55 -5.75 5.51
CA ASP A 28 1.88 -7.04 6.10
C ASP A 28 3.21 -6.94 6.84
N ALA A 29 3.33 -7.57 8.01
CA ALA A 29 4.59 -7.58 8.77
C ALA A 29 5.65 -8.52 8.18
N THR A 30 5.30 -9.29 7.16
CA THR A 30 6.15 -10.32 6.55
C THR A 30 6.36 -10.05 5.07
N GLN A 31 7.37 -10.70 4.49
CA GLN A 31 7.71 -10.54 3.06
C GLN A 31 6.49 -10.71 2.12
N SER A 32 5.57 -11.60 2.46
CA SER A 32 4.33 -11.83 1.73
C SER A 32 3.29 -12.31 2.69
N ALA A 33 2.04 -11.89 2.55
CA ALA A 33 0.97 -12.45 3.36
C ALA A 33 0.80 -13.96 3.11
N THR A 34 0.20 -14.63 4.10
CA THR A 34 -0.33 -15.98 3.97
C THR A 34 -1.85 -15.88 3.93
N GLY A 35 -2.46 -16.19 2.79
CA GLY A 35 -3.91 -16.17 2.62
C GLY A 35 -4.57 -17.53 2.85
N ALA A 36 -5.68 -17.80 2.17
CA ALA A 36 -6.45 -19.03 2.33
C ALA A 36 -5.61 -20.27 2.01
N GLN A 37 -5.98 -21.37 2.67
CA GLN A 37 -5.34 -22.68 2.49
C GLN A 37 -3.83 -22.66 2.81
N ASN A 38 -3.38 -21.70 3.64
CA ASN A 38 -1.97 -21.44 3.95
C ASN A 38 -1.12 -21.12 2.71
N THR A 39 -1.73 -20.52 1.69
CA THR A 39 -1.04 -20.14 0.46
C THR A 39 -0.30 -18.82 0.67
N ARG A 40 1.00 -18.78 0.38
CA ARG A 40 1.77 -17.53 0.31
C ARG A 40 1.34 -16.78 -0.94
N LEU A 41 1.09 -15.48 -0.80
CA LEU A 41 0.77 -14.62 -1.93
C LEU A 41 2.00 -14.36 -2.80
N ASP A 42 1.79 -14.00 -4.06
CA ASP A 42 2.88 -13.68 -4.98
C ASP A 42 3.47 -12.28 -4.76
N ARG A 43 2.73 -11.42 -4.05
CA ARG A 43 3.11 -10.02 -3.79
C ARG A 43 2.94 -9.68 -2.33
N HIS A 44 3.81 -8.79 -1.87
CA HIS A 44 3.68 -8.11 -0.60
C HIS A 44 2.44 -7.22 -0.57
N SER A 45 1.71 -7.23 0.55
CA SER A 45 0.48 -6.45 0.72
C SER A 45 0.81 -4.96 0.82
N PRO A 46 0.33 -4.11 -0.11
CA PRO A 46 0.61 -2.68 -0.05
C PRO A 46 -0.20 -1.98 1.05
N THR A 47 0.26 -0.82 1.50
CA THR A 47 -0.45 -0.04 2.53
C THR A 47 -1.81 0.42 2.04
N ILE A 48 -2.77 0.52 2.95
CA ILE A 48 -4.02 1.26 2.70
C ILE A 48 -3.99 2.72 3.17
N ILE A 49 -2.85 3.21 3.67
CA ILE A 49 -2.70 4.64 4.01
C ILE A 49 -2.84 5.49 2.74
N ASN A 50 -3.67 6.52 2.82
CA ASN A 50 -3.89 7.52 1.77
C ASN A 50 -4.45 6.97 0.45
N VAL A 51 -5.06 5.78 0.46
CA VAL A 51 -5.63 5.18 -0.76
C VAL A 51 -6.83 5.93 -1.32
N ALA A 52 -7.43 6.84 -0.55
CA ALA A 52 -8.52 7.72 -1.01
C ALA A 52 -8.16 8.54 -2.26
N TRP A 53 -6.88 8.87 -2.44
CA TRP A 53 -6.38 9.70 -3.53
C TRP A 53 -5.69 8.90 -4.64
N ASN A 54 -5.78 7.56 -4.60
CA ASN A 54 -5.19 6.71 -5.62
C ASN A 54 -6.00 6.75 -6.93
N LYS A 55 -5.32 6.80 -8.08
CA LYS A 55 -5.89 6.72 -9.43
C LYS A 55 -6.21 5.27 -9.83
N SER A 56 -5.48 4.31 -9.28
CA SER A 56 -5.61 2.87 -9.53
C SER A 56 -5.10 2.07 -8.33
N PHE A 57 -5.48 0.80 -8.26
CA PHE A 57 -5.26 -0.07 -7.11
C PHE A 57 -4.52 -1.35 -7.48
N PHE A 58 -3.93 -2.00 -6.47
CA PHE A 58 -2.88 -3.01 -6.59
C PHE A 58 -1.56 -2.47 -7.15
N TRP A 59 -0.51 -3.28 -7.05
CA TRP A 59 0.83 -2.98 -7.57
C TRP A 59 0.89 -2.85 -9.10
N ASP A 60 0.03 -3.55 -9.83
CA ASP A 60 -0.06 -3.54 -11.29
C ASP A 60 -1.17 -2.62 -11.82
N GLY A 61 -1.95 -1.99 -10.94
CA GLY A 61 -3.01 -1.06 -11.33
C GLY A 61 -4.27 -1.70 -11.88
N ARG A 62 -4.47 -3.01 -11.71
CA ARG A 62 -5.57 -3.75 -12.37
C ARG A 62 -6.97 -3.31 -11.97
N ALA A 63 -7.15 -2.67 -10.82
CA ALA A 63 -8.44 -2.17 -10.36
C ALA A 63 -8.50 -0.65 -10.46
N ALA A 64 -9.60 -0.12 -11.00
CA ALA A 64 -9.79 1.31 -11.25
C ALA A 64 -10.38 2.04 -10.04
N THR A 65 -11.02 1.31 -9.12
CA THR A 65 -11.70 1.88 -7.94
C THR A 65 -11.39 1.06 -6.68
N LEU A 66 -11.52 1.69 -5.49
CA LEU A 66 -11.42 0.97 -4.22
C LEU A 66 -12.53 -0.08 -4.09
N GLU A 67 -13.73 0.21 -4.58
CA GLU A 67 -14.85 -0.73 -4.56
C GLU A 67 -14.54 -1.99 -5.38
N GLU A 68 -13.91 -1.85 -6.54
CA GLU A 68 -13.43 -2.98 -7.34
C GLU A 68 -12.30 -3.72 -6.62
N GLN A 69 -11.35 -2.98 -6.05
CA GLN A 69 -10.25 -3.57 -5.29
C GLN A 69 -10.76 -4.38 -4.10
N ALA A 70 -11.72 -3.87 -3.32
CA ALA A 70 -12.22 -4.51 -2.11
C ALA A 70 -12.94 -5.85 -2.37
N LYS A 71 -13.51 -6.04 -3.56
CA LYS A 71 -14.12 -7.32 -3.97
C LYS A 71 -13.05 -8.38 -4.25
N GLY A 72 -11.92 -7.99 -4.85
CA GLY A 72 -10.86 -8.89 -5.28
C GLY A 72 -10.37 -9.86 -4.19
N PRO A 73 -9.91 -9.38 -3.02
CA PRO A 73 -9.44 -10.24 -1.94
C PRO A 73 -10.51 -11.16 -1.36
N ILE A 74 -11.77 -10.71 -1.34
CA ILE A 74 -12.89 -11.53 -0.86
C ILE A 74 -13.02 -12.79 -1.73
N GLU A 75 -13.06 -12.62 -3.05
CA GLU A 75 -13.30 -13.70 -4.02
C GLU A 75 -12.04 -14.52 -4.37
N SER A 76 -10.86 -13.92 -4.23
CA SER A 76 -9.58 -14.53 -4.59
C SER A 76 -9.34 -15.84 -3.83
N ALA A 77 -9.11 -16.92 -4.58
CA ALA A 77 -8.97 -18.28 -4.05
C ALA A 77 -7.77 -18.44 -3.11
N VAL A 78 -6.73 -17.61 -3.27
CA VAL A 78 -5.51 -17.62 -2.47
C VAL A 78 -5.54 -16.57 -1.35
N GLU A 79 -6.47 -15.62 -1.38
CA GLU A 79 -6.70 -14.65 -0.30
C GLU A 79 -7.90 -15.12 0.55
N MET A 80 -9.06 -14.47 0.55
CA MET A 80 -10.15 -14.80 1.49
C MET A 80 -11.06 -15.95 1.01
N ASN A 81 -11.02 -16.28 -0.29
CA ASN A 81 -11.64 -17.45 -0.93
C ASN A 81 -13.16 -17.59 -0.71
N LEU A 82 -13.87 -16.49 -0.58
CA LEU A 82 -15.31 -16.45 -0.35
C LEU A 82 -16.02 -15.88 -1.59
N PRO A 83 -16.86 -16.64 -2.31
CA PRO A 83 -17.73 -16.06 -3.34
C PRO A 83 -18.53 -14.90 -2.77
N ILE A 84 -18.59 -13.76 -3.48
CA ILE A 84 -19.15 -12.53 -2.92
C ILE A 84 -20.65 -12.67 -2.58
N GLU A 85 -21.37 -13.52 -3.30
CA GLU A 85 -22.77 -13.87 -3.02
C GLU A 85 -22.91 -14.63 -1.69
N GLU A 86 -21.93 -15.47 -1.34
CA GLU A 86 -21.90 -16.15 -0.04
C GLU A 86 -21.61 -15.14 1.08
N ALA A 87 -20.74 -14.15 0.83
CA ALA A 87 -20.53 -13.06 1.77
C ALA A 87 -21.84 -12.27 2.03
N VAL A 88 -22.59 -11.94 0.98
CA VAL A 88 -23.90 -11.30 1.09
C VAL A 88 -24.87 -12.14 1.90
N ALA A 89 -24.97 -13.45 1.61
CA ALA A 89 -25.85 -14.36 2.34
C ALA A 89 -25.48 -14.45 3.83
N ARG A 90 -24.18 -14.56 4.14
CA ARG A 90 -23.67 -14.62 5.52
C ARG A 90 -23.99 -13.36 6.31
N LEU A 91 -23.74 -12.18 5.74
CA LEU A 91 -24.05 -10.92 6.40
C LEU A 91 -25.57 -10.71 6.55
N SER A 92 -26.36 -11.15 5.57
CA SER A 92 -27.83 -11.06 5.61
C SER A 92 -28.48 -11.95 6.65
N ALA A 93 -27.78 -12.98 7.13
CA ALA A 93 -28.24 -13.82 8.23
C ALA A 93 -28.09 -13.16 9.62
N ILE A 94 -27.42 -12.00 9.70
CA ILE A 94 -27.13 -11.30 10.96
C ILE A 94 -28.04 -10.07 11.06
N GLU A 95 -28.82 -9.99 12.14
CA GLU A 95 -29.84 -8.95 12.32
C GLU A 95 -29.26 -7.53 12.36
N GLU A 96 -28.13 -7.37 13.06
CA GLU A 96 -27.45 -6.11 13.20
C GLU A 96 -26.89 -5.62 11.86
N TYR A 97 -26.31 -6.50 11.05
CA TYR A 97 -25.84 -6.13 9.72
C TYR A 97 -27.00 -5.72 8.81
N ARG A 98 -28.12 -6.44 8.82
CA ARG A 98 -29.31 -6.00 8.07
C ARG A 98 -29.75 -4.60 8.50
N THR A 99 -29.78 -4.36 9.81
CA THR A 99 -30.16 -3.06 10.38
C THR A 99 -29.21 -1.95 9.95
N TRP A 100 -27.89 -2.16 10.07
CA TRP A 100 -26.89 -1.15 9.71
C TRP A 100 -26.85 -0.88 8.20
N PHE A 101 -26.91 -1.91 7.37
CA PHE A 101 -26.96 -1.72 5.92
C PHE A 101 -28.25 -1.05 5.48
N THR A 102 -29.39 -1.38 6.07
CA THR A 102 -30.66 -0.66 5.79
C THR A 102 -30.56 0.81 6.21
N ARG A 103 -29.92 1.10 7.34
CA ARG A 103 -29.70 2.48 7.80
C ARG A 103 -28.84 3.30 6.84
N VAL A 104 -27.80 2.70 6.26
CA VAL A 104 -26.83 3.41 5.39
C VAL A 104 -27.26 3.43 3.93
N PHE A 105 -27.88 2.35 3.44
CA PHE A 105 -28.19 2.14 2.01
C PHE A 105 -29.68 1.99 1.70
N GLY A 106 -30.57 2.15 2.70
CA GLY A 106 -32.02 2.02 2.52
C GLY A 106 -32.43 0.62 2.06
N ASN A 107 -33.45 0.56 1.20
CA ASN A 107 -34.04 -0.70 0.71
C ASN A 107 -33.07 -1.57 -0.10
N ALA A 108 -31.96 -1.00 -0.61
CA ALA A 108 -30.95 -1.79 -1.29
C ALA A 108 -30.24 -2.76 -0.32
N GLY A 109 -30.15 -2.41 0.96
CA GLY A 109 -29.63 -3.30 2.01
C GLY A 109 -28.23 -3.85 1.71
N ILE A 110 -28.04 -5.13 2.02
CA ILE A 110 -26.76 -5.84 1.85
C ILE A 110 -26.67 -6.36 0.42
N THR A 111 -25.74 -5.82 -0.36
CA THR A 111 -25.38 -6.28 -1.70
C THR A 111 -23.86 -6.32 -1.83
N ALA A 112 -23.34 -7.04 -2.82
CA ALA A 112 -21.91 -7.05 -3.12
C ALA A 112 -21.34 -5.64 -3.29
N ASP A 113 -22.09 -4.76 -4.00
CA ASP A 113 -21.71 -3.36 -4.21
C ASP A 113 -21.73 -2.55 -2.92
N ASN A 114 -22.72 -2.75 -2.05
CA ASN A 114 -22.80 -2.00 -0.80
C ASN A 114 -21.75 -2.47 0.22
N ILE A 115 -21.39 -3.77 0.21
CA ILE A 115 -20.24 -4.28 0.99
C ILE A 115 -18.95 -3.61 0.51
N ALA A 116 -18.71 -3.59 -0.80
CA ALA A 116 -17.55 -2.94 -1.40
C ALA A 116 -17.49 -1.44 -1.09
N LYS A 117 -18.61 -0.72 -1.22
CA LYS A 117 -18.71 0.71 -0.85
C LYS A 117 -18.41 0.95 0.63
N ALA A 118 -18.93 0.10 1.52
CA ALA A 118 -18.70 0.25 2.96
C ALA A 118 -17.22 0.02 3.32
N LEU A 119 -16.56 -1.00 2.73
CA LEU A 119 -15.13 -1.24 2.88
C LEU A 119 -14.31 -0.07 2.33
N ALA A 120 -14.55 0.30 1.07
CA ALA A 120 -13.86 1.40 0.40
C ALA A 120 -14.03 2.73 1.14
N THR A 121 -15.21 3.00 1.70
CA THR A 121 -15.45 4.20 2.52
C THR A 121 -14.62 4.18 3.80
N TYR A 122 -14.50 3.03 4.46
CA TYR A 122 -13.63 2.90 5.63
C TYR A 122 -12.15 3.09 5.25
N GLU A 123 -11.68 2.47 4.18
CA GLU A 123 -10.30 2.61 3.70
C GLU A 123 -9.95 4.07 3.38
N ARG A 124 -10.90 4.85 2.86
CA ARG A 124 -10.72 6.29 2.63
C ARG A 124 -10.48 7.10 3.90
N THR A 125 -10.83 6.57 5.07
CA THR A 125 -10.56 7.23 6.36
C THR A 125 -9.17 6.95 6.89
N VAL A 126 -8.44 5.98 6.30
CA VAL A 126 -7.08 5.66 6.69
C VAL A 126 -6.12 6.64 6.02
N VAL A 127 -5.84 7.73 6.73
CA VAL A 127 -5.01 8.84 6.28
C VAL A 127 -3.76 8.94 7.14
N SER A 128 -2.62 9.27 6.54
CA SER A 128 -1.38 9.51 7.29
C SER A 128 -1.55 10.69 8.24
N GLY A 129 -1.07 10.56 9.48
CA GLY A 129 -0.95 11.67 10.41
C GLY A 129 0.05 12.73 9.94
N GLN A 130 0.10 13.84 10.67
CA GLN A 130 1.06 14.92 10.45
C GLN A 130 2.48 14.40 10.70
N ALA A 131 3.37 14.55 9.73
CA ALA A 131 4.77 14.11 9.83
C ALA A 131 5.71 15.28 10.17
N PRO A 132 6.91 15.01 10.73
CA PRO A 132 7.94 16.03 10.93
C PRO A 132 8.28 16.80 9.65
N PHE A 133 8.25 16.14 8.49
CA PHE A 133 8.41 16.82 7.20
C PHE A 133 7.31 17.85 6.94
N ASP A 134 6.06 17.56 7.29
CA ASP A 134 4.93 18.48 7.07
C ASP A 134 5.07 19.73 7.93
N ASN A 135 5.41 19.56 9.22
CA ASN A 135 5.67 20.67 10.14
C ASN A 135 6.81 21.57 9.65
N TRP A 136 7.86 20.98 9.05
CA TRP A 136 8.96 21.74 8.47
C TRP A 136 8.53 22.56 7.24
N VAL A 137 7.71 21.97 6.35
CA VAL A 137 7.13 22.69 5.20
C VAL A 137 6.19 23.82 5.66
N GLU A 138 5.50 23.65 6.78
CA GLU A 138 4.63 24.66 7.40
C GLU A 138 5.39 25.78 8.14
N GLY A 139 6.72 25.66 8.26
CA GLY A 139 7.59 26.73 8.76
C GLY A 139 8.25 26.45 10.11
N ASP A 140 8.07 25.27 10.72
CA ASP A 140 8.85 24.86 11.88
C ASP A 140 10.24 24.35 11.46
N ASP A 141 11.21 25.26 11.43
CA ASP A 141 12.59 24.95 11.08
C ASP A 141 13.24 23.87 11.98
N ASN A 142 12.70 23.60 13.17
CA ASN A 142 13.25 22.60 14.07
C ASN A 142 12.58 21.22 13.94
N ALA A 143 11.52 21.10 13.12
CA ALA A 143 10.81 19.84 12.93
C ALA A 143 11.67 18.79 12.20
N LEU A 144 12.65 19.20 11.39
CA LEU A 144 13.62 18.29 10.77
C LEU A 144 15.02 18.43 11.35
N SER A 145 15.66 17.29 11.58
CA SER A 145 17.09 17.25 11.91
C SER A 145 17.94 17.78 10.75
N PRO A 146 19.16 18.30 11.01
CA PRO A 146 20.08 18.70 9.95
C PRO A 146 20.40 17.56 8.95
N SER A 147 20.37 16.30 9.41
CA SER A 147 20.57 15.13 8.55
C SER A 147 19.39 14.91 7.61
N ALA A 148 18.15 15.00 8.11
CA ALA A 148 16.95 14.90 7.28
C ALA A 148 16.85 16.05 6.25
N LYS A 149 17.28 17.27 6.61
CA LYS A 149 17.35 18.40 5.65
C LYS A 149 18.32 18.12 4.50
N ARG A 150 19.54 17.65 4.80
CA ARG A 150 20.48 17.21 3.75
C ARG A 150 19.94 16.04 2.94
N GLY A 151 19.21 15.13 3.58
CA GLY A 151 18.51 14.03 2.92
C GLY A 151 17.47 14.51 1.92
N PHE A 152 16.69 15.53 2.27
CA PHE A 152 15.74 16.16 1.35
C PHE A 152 16.46 16.76 0.13
N ASP A 153 17.56 17.50 0.35
CA ASP A 153 18.36 18.07 -0.74
C ASP A 153 18.89 16.98 -1.70
N LEU A 154 19.32 15.84 -1.16
CA LEU A 154 19.72 14.67 -1.96
C LEU A 154 18.54 14.08 -2.72
N PHE A 155 17.39 13.90 -2.05
CA PHE A 155 16.18 13.31 -2.61
C PHE A 155 15.64 14.09 -3.81
N VAL A 156 15.66 15.43 -3.74
CA VAL A 156 15.22 16.30 -4.84
C VAL A 156 16.33 16.56 -5.87
N GLY A 157 17.58 16.61 -5.42
CA GLY A 157 18.75 16.95 -6.24
C GLY A 157 19.49 15.72 -6.75
N LYS A 158 20.59 15.38 -6.06
CA LYS A 158 21.59 14.41 -6.54
C LYS A 158 21.01 13.01 -6.80
N ALA A 159 20.16 12.51 -5.92
CA ALA A 159 19.58 11.17 -6.00
C ALA A 159 18.34 11.09 -6.91
N LYS A 160 17.70 12.23 -7.21
CA LYS A 160 16.53 12.36 -8.10
C LYS A 160 15.34 11.44 -7.76
N CYS A 161 15.20 11.01 -6.51
CA CYS A 161 14.09 10.19 -6.04
C CYS A 161 12.74 10.87 -6.27
N SER A 162 12.71 12.20 -6.15
CA SER A 162 11.54 13.04 -6.46
C SER A 162 11.01 12.90 -7.89
N GLY A 163 11.81 12.34 -8.81
CA GLY A 163 11.40 12.08 -10.18
C GLY A 163 10.18 11.15 -10.28
N CYS A 164 10.02 10.20 -9.35
CA CYS A 164 8.80 9.37 -9.22
C CYS A 164 8.03 9.68 -7.92
N HIS A 165 8.74 10.03 -6.85
CA HIS A 165 8.13 10.27 -5.54
C HIS A 165 7.92 11.77 -5.29
N SER A 166 6.84 12.33 -5.83
CA SER A 166 6.56 13.76 -5.80
C SER A 166 5.19 14.11 -5.20
N GLY A 167 4.95 15.41 -5.00
CA GLY A 167 3.71 15.93 -4.44
C GLY A 167 3.53 15.58 -2.96
N TRP A 168 2.35 15.90 -2.43
CA TRP A 168 2.06 15.76 -1.00
C TRP A 168 2.10 14.30 -0.52
N ASN A 169 1.85 13.32 -1.39
CA ASN A 169 1.83 11.89 -1.05
C ASN A 169 3.11 11.16 -1.51
N PHE A 170 4.14 11.88 -1.97
CA PHE A 170 5.40 11.29 -2.44
C PHE A 170 5.22 10.15 -3.45
N SER A 171 4.35 10.34 -4.43
CA SER A 171 4.07 9.38 -5.48
C SER A 171 3.47 10.09 -6.70
N ASP A 172 4.00 9.82 -7.88
CA ASP A 172 3.41 10.22 -9.17
C ASP A 172 2.21 9.33 -9.55
N GLN A 173 2.04 8.19 -8.86
CA GLN A 173 1.08 7.12 -9.13
C GLN A 173 1.18 6.52 -10.53
N GLU A 174 2.34 6.66 -11.17
CA GLU A 174 2.63 6.08 -12.48
C GLU A 174 3.33 4.73 -12.31
N PHE A 175 3.56 4.04 -13.43
CA PHE A 175 4.15 2.69 -13.44
C PHE A 175 5.58 2.75 -13.95
N HIS A 176 6.50 2.21 -13.14
CA HIS A 176 7.92 2.20 -13.47
C HIS A 176 8.52 0.83 -13.22
N ASP A 177 9.33 0.38 -14.17
CA ASP A 177 10.27 -0.71 -13.94
C ASP A 177 11.54 -0.13 -13.30
N ILE A 178 11.80 -0.50 -12.05
CA ILE A 178 12.99 -0.07 -11.29
C ILE A 178 14.16 -1.06 -11.41
N GLY A 179 14.07 -2.06 -12.29
CA GLY A 179 15.14 -3.00 -12.58
C GLY A 179 15.36 -4.09 -11.52
N LEU A 180 14.33 -4.45 -10.75
CA LEU A 180 14.39 -5.61 -9.85
C LEU A 180 14.42 -6.93 -10.64
N SER A 181 15.18 -7.91 -10.13
CA SER A 181 15.13 -9.30 -10.61
C SER A 181 13.78 -9.94 -10.30
N GLY A 182 13.36 -10.94 -11.07
CA GLY A 182 12.11 -11.66 -10.84
C GLY A 182 11.40 -12.03 -12.14
N THR A 183 10.26 -12.69 -12.02
CA THR A 183 9.42 -13.12 -13.15
C THR A 183 8.11 -12.36 -13.26
N ASP A 184 7.66 -11.69 -12.18
CA ASP A 184 6.43 -10.90 -12.15
C ASP A 184 6.51 -9.72 -13.13
N LYS A 185 5.61 -9.72 -14.11
CA LYS A 185 5.59 -8.71 -15.18
C LYS A 185 4.84 -7.43 -14.79
N GLY A 186 4.26 -7.34 -13.60
CA GLY A 186 3.52 -6.16 -13.16
C GLY A 186 2.45 -5.74 -14.18
N LEU A 187 2.42 -4.44 -14.51
CA LEU A 187 1.54 -3.89 -15.55
C LEU A 187 1.69 -4.57 -16.92
N GLY A 188 2.88 -5.07 -17.26
CA GLY A 188 3.15 -5.77 -18.51
C GLY A 188 2.34 -7.06 -18.68
N ALA A 189 1.95 -7.72 -17.57
CA ALA A 189 1.06 -8.89 -17.63
C ALA A 189 -0.34 -8.53 -18.11
N LEU A 190 -0.84 -7.34 -17.75
CA LEU A 190 -2.18 -6.86 -18.09
C LEU A 190 -2.23 -6.32 -19.52
N THR A 191 -1.16 -5.65 -19.95
CA THR A 191 -1.10 -4.92 -21.21
C THR A 191 -0.52 -5.74 -22.37
N GLY A 192 0.21 -6.82 -22.08
CA GLY A 192 0.98 -7.60 -23.06
C GLY A 192 2.17 -6.85 -23.66
N ARG A 193 2.48 -5.65 -23.15
CA ARG A 193 3.48 -4.76 -23.71
C ARG A 193 4.85 -4.97 -23.07
N SER A 194 5.82 -5.39 -23.89
CA SER A 194 7.20 -5.65 -23.42
C SER A 194 7.93 -4.42 -22.85
N ASP A 195 7.53 -3.20 -23.25
CA ASP A 195 8.07 -1.95 -22.70
C ASP A 195 7.41 -1.53 -21.37
N GLN A 196 6.37 -2.23 -20.93
CA GLN A 196 5.72 -2.07 -19.62
C GLN A 196 5.94 -3.30 -18.72
N ALA A 197 6.76 -4.25 -19.16
CA ALA A 197 7.12 -5.42 -18.37
C ALA A 197 7.83 -5.01 -17.07
N PHE A 198 7.50 -5.69 -15.97
CA PHE A 198 8.06 -5.43 -14.64
C PHE A 198 7.78 -4.03 -14.08
N ALA A 199 6.86 -3.28 -14.70
CA ALA A 199 6.48 -1.97 -14.22
C ALA A 199 5.42 -2.10 -13.11
N PHE A 200 5.67 -1.43 -11.99
CA PHE A 200 4.77 -1.38 -10.85
C PHE A 200 4.43 0.06 -10.50
N LYS A 201 3.24 0.27 -9.93
CA LYS A 201 2.79 1.57 -9.47
C LYS A 201 3.74 2.10 -8.40
N THR A 202 4.16 3.35 -8.52
CA THR A 202 4.97 4.01 -7.49
C THR A 202 4.16 4.15 -6.19
N PRO A 203 4.56 3.48 -5.08
CA PRO A 203 3.86 3.61 -3.81
C PRO A 203 4.15 4.97 -3.17
N SER A 204 3.24 5.43 -2.31
CA SER A 204 3.50 6.58 -1.43
C SER A 204 4.64 6.26 -0.46
N LEU A 205 5.45 7.26 -0.13
CA LEU A 205 6.48 7.19 0.92
C LEU A 205 5.98 7.65 2.29
N ARG A 206 4.70 8.02 2.42
CA ARG A 206 4.11 8.34 3.73
C ARG A 206 4.18 7.12 4.64
N ASN A 207 4.62 7.33 5.89
CA ASN A 207 4.82 6.29 6.89
C ASN A 207 5.78 5.17 6.48
N ILE A 208 6.71 5.43 5.54
CA ILE A 208 7.62 4.40 5.04
C ILE A 208 8.52 3.80 6.14
N GLY A 209 8.78 4.54 7.23
CA GLY A 209 9.55 4.04 8.38
C GLY A 209 8.86 2.91 9.17
N GLN A 210 7.57 2.66 8.97
CA GLN A 210 6.77 1.65 9.67
C GLN A 210 6.34 0.49 8.76
N ARG A 211 6.87 0.45 7.53
CA ARG A 211 6.32 -0.28 6.38
C ARG A 211 7.33 -1.25 5.79
N ALA A 212 8.19 -1.79 6.64
CA ALA A 212 9.04 -2.90 6.28
C ALA A 212 8.21 -4.20 6.30
N PRO A 213 8.51 -5.17 5.41
CA PRO A 213 9.54 -5.11 4.37
C PRO A 213 9.08 -4.40 3.07
N TYR A 214 10.03 -4.05 2.20
CA TYR A 214 9.77 -3.16 1.06
C TYR A 214 9.71 -3.87 -0.30
N MET A 215 9.14 -3.15 -1.28
CA MET A 215 8.88 -3.55 -2.67
C MET A 215 7.65 -4.44 -2.84
N HIS A 216 7.24 -4.66 -4.10
CA HIS A 216 6.10 -5.51 -4.45
C HIS A 216 6.24 -6.96 -3.99
N ASP A 217 7.44 -7.41 -3.64
CA ASP A 217 7.74 -8.77 -3.20
C ASP A 217 8.44 -8.83 -1.83
N GLY A 218 8.44 -7.71 -1.08
CA GLY A 218 8.91 -7.64 0.30
C GLY A 218 10.37 -8.05 0.49
N ARG A 219 11.22 -7.96 -0.53
CA ARG A 219 12.58 -8.54 -0.51
C ARG A 219 13.58 -7.79 0.37
N PHE A 220 13.29 -6.54 0.74
CA PHE A 220 14.21 -5.71 1.51
C PHE A 220 13.67 -5.48 2.92
N GLU A 221 14.50 -5.74 3.92
CA GLU A 221 14.13 -5.63 5.33
C GLU A 221 14.24 -4.18 5.86
N ASP A 222 15.11 -3.37 5.27
CA ASP A 222 15.38 -2.00 5.72
C ASP A 222 15.52 -1.00 4.55
N LEU A 223 15.44 0.29 4.88
CA LEU A 223 15.55 1.39 3.91
C LEU A 223 16.96 1.50 3.30
N LYS A 224 18.00 1.06 4.01
CA LYS A 224 19.37 1.09 3.49
C LYS A 224 19.52 0.10 2.33
N ALA A 225 18.96 -1.09 2.44
CA ALA A 225 18.91 -2.09 1.37
C ALA A 225 18.12 -1.57 0.15
N VAL A 226 17.02 -0.85 0.41
CA VAL A 226 16.27 -0.17 -0.66
C VAL A 226 17.15 0.87 -1.37
N ILE A 227 17.78 1.78 -0.63
CA ILE A 227 18.65 2.84 -1.20
C ILE A 227 19.82 2.20 -1.96
N ALA A 228 20.45 1.16 -1.41
CA ALA A 228 21.52 0.42 -2.06
C ALA A 228 21.07 -0.21 -3.39
N SER A 229 19.85 -0.76 -3.46
CA SER A 229 19.28 -1.26 -4.71
C SER A 229 19.14 -0.14 -5.74
N TYR A 230 18.67 1.04 -5.35
CA TYR A 230 18.55 2.19 -6.26
C TYR A 230 19.92 2.70 -6.75
N ILE A 231 20.95 2.66 -5.90
CA ILE A 231 22.32 3.04 -6.27
C ILE A 231 22.85 2.22 -7.46
N SER A 232 22.46 0.95 -7.57
CA SER A 232 22.87 0.09 -8.70
C SER A 232 22.33 0.56 -10.06
N GLY A 233 21.27 1.37 -10.08
CA GLY A 233 20.55 1.77 -11.30
C GLY A 233 19.64 0.69 -11.89
N GLY A 234 19.55 -0.49 -11.25
CA GLY A 234 18.67 -1.58 -11.67
C GLY A 234 19.17 -2.39 -12.88
N ILE A 235 18.56 -3.55 -13.10
CA ILE A 235 18.86 -4.44 -14.23
C ILE A 235 18.49 -3.73 -15.54
N GLN A 236 19.47 -3.59 -16.44
CA GLN A 236 19.27 -3.01 -17.76
C GLN A 236 18.39 -3.94 -18.63
N ARG A 237 17.21 -3.43 -19.01
CA ARG A 237 16.26 -4.10 -19.90
C ARG A 237 15.38 -3.08 -20.61
N ARG A 238 14.67 -3.52 -21.66
CA ARG A 238 13.83 -2.66 -22.51
C ARG A 238 12.81 -1.81 -21.74
N SER A 239 12.23 -2.38 -20.69
CA SER A 239 11.20 -1.74 -19.87
C SER A 239 11.75 -0.80 -18.80
N LEU A 240 13.05 -0.86 -18.50
CA LEU A 240 13.66 -0.10 -17.40
C LEU A 240 13.33 1.39 -17.55
N SER A 241 12.80 1.99 -16.49
CA SER A 241 12.45 3.41 -16.49
C SER A 241 13.68 4.26 -16.79
N LYS A 242 13.53 5.26 -17.66
CA LYS A 242 14.61 6.23 -17.96
C LYS A 242 15.02 7.06 -16.75
N LYS A 243 14.23 7.04 -15.67
CA LYS A 243 14.54 7.67 -14.38
C LYS A 243 15.50 6.82 -13.53
N MET A 244 15.76 5.56 -13.91
CA MET A 244 16.72 4.68 -13.25
C MET A 244 18.11 4.80 -13.89
N PHE A 245 19.10 5.12 -13.07
CA PHE A 245 20.50 5.22 -13.46
C PHE A 245 21.38 4.98 -12.24
N PRO A 246 22.62 4.48 -12.40
CA PRO A 246 23.52 4.30 -11.28
C PRO A 246 23.80 5.61 -10.56
N LEU A 247 23.83 5.57 -9.23
CA LEU A 247 24.13 6.71 -8.38
C LEU A 247 25.49 6.53 -7.72
N THR A 248 26.10 7.64 -7.31
CA THR A 248 27.28 7.60 -6.43
C THR A 248 26.96 8.42 -5.20
N LEU A 249 26.66 7.72 -4.11
CA LEU A 249 26.36 8.31 -2.81
C LEU A 249 27.40 7.84 -1.80
N SER A 250 27.88 8.74 -0.96
CA SER A 250 28.68 8.40 0.21
C SER A 250 27.82 7.77 1.31
N GLU A 251 28.45 7.11 2.28
CA GLU A 251 27.74 6.54 3.43
C GLU A 251 26.93 7.61 4.20
N GLN A 252 27.48 8.82 4.32
CA GLN A 252 26.78 9.95 4.96
C GLN A 252 25.55 10.38 4.16
N GLU A 253 25.64 10.41 2.83
CA GLU A 253 24.50 10.76 1.97
C GLU A 253 23.40 9.69 2.03
N ILE A 254 23.77 8.41 2.13
CA ILE A 254 22.80 7.32 2.34
C ILE A 254 22.10 7.47 3.68
N ALA A 255 22.84 7.74 4.76
CA ALA A 255 22.27 7.96 6.09
C ALA A 255 21.37 9.20 6.12
N ASP A 256 21.77 10.29 5.46
CA ASP A 256 20.96 11.52 5.38
C ASP A 256 19.65 11.26 4.61
N LEU A 257 19.69 10.54 3.48
CA LEU A 257 18.48 10.13 2.75
C LEU A 257 17.56 9.26 3.59
N GLU A 258 18.10 8.30 4.34
CA GLU A 258 17.31 7.48 5.26
C GLU A 258 16.63 8.34 6.33
N GLN A 259 17.34 9.29 6.95
CA GLN A 259 16.75 10.21 7.93
C GLN A 259 15.62 11.06 7.32
N PHE A 260 15.77 11.48 6.06
CA PHE A 260 14.68 12.14 5.35
C PHE A 260 13.47 11.22 5.17
N LEU A 261 13.65 9.98 4.71
CA LEU A 261 12.54 9.03 4.53
C LEU A 261 11.81 8.75 5.84
N LEU A 262 12.55 8.60 6.95
CA LEU A 262 11.95 8.39 8.27
C LEU A 262 11.11 9.59 8.73
N SER A 263 11.49 10.81 8.33
CA SER A 263 10.74 12.03 8.63
C SER A 263 9.37 12.14 7.94
N LEU A 264 9.06 11.21 7.02
CA LEU A 264 7.76 11.09 6.35
C LEU A 264 6.74 10.25 7.14
N THR A 265 7.12 9.80 8.34
CA THR A 265 6.26 9.06 9.26
C THR A 265 5.50 10.03 10.15
N GLY A 266 4.18 9.99 10.03
CA GLY A 266 3.26 10.82 10.80
C GLY A 266 3.01 10.26 12.19
N GLU A 267 2.35 11.07 13.03
CA GLU A 267 1.86 10.60 14.32
C GLU A 267 0.86 9.44 14.15
N ASP A 268 1.04 8.39 14.94
CA ASP A 268 0.15 7.23 14.93
C ASP A 268 -1.24 7.62 15.42
N THR A 269 -2.27 7.30 14.64
CA THR A 269 -3.65 7.43 15.08
C THR A 269 -4.13 6.10 15.66
N ALA A 270 -4.56 6.12 16.92
CA ALA A 270 -5.11 4.94 17.57
C ALA A 270 -6.32 4.41 16.80
N VAL A 271 -6.28 3.12 16.45
CA VAL A 271 -7.39 2.45 15.76
C VAL A 271 -8.25 1.69 16.78
N SER A 272 -9.51 2.09 16.90
CA SER A 272 -10.47 1.35 17.72
C SER A 272 -10.94 0.09 16.99
N LEU A 273 -10.73 -1.08 17.60
CA LEU A 273 -11.24 -2.33 17.07
C LEU A 273 -12.76 -2.43 17.30
N PRO A 274 -13.54 -2.81 16.27
CA PRO A 274 -14.98 -2.88 16.41
C PRO A 274 -15.41 -4.10 17.24
N LEU A 275 -16.48 -3.94 18.02
CA LEU A 275 -17.25 -5.09 18.50
C LEU A 275 -18.09 -5.61 17.33
N LEU A 276 -17.81 -6.85 16.90
CA LEU A 276 -18.54 -7.49 15.82
C LEU A 276 -19.90 -8.03 16.33
N PRO A 277 -20.96 -8.00 15.50
CA PRO A 277 -22.26 -8.56 15.89
C PRO A 277 -22.18 -10.09 16.03
N TYR A 278 -23.09 -10.68 16.81
CA TYR A 278 -23.12 -12.10 17.13
C TYR A 278 -23.73 -12.95 16.01
#